data_AF-A0A3C0B8R3-F1
#
_entry.id   AF-A0A3C0B8R3-F1
#
_cell.length_a   1.000
_cell.length_b   1.000
_cell.length_c   1.000
_cell.angle_alpha   90.00
_cell.angle_beta   90.00
_cell.angle_gamma   90.00
#
_symmetry.space_group_name_H-M   'P 1'
#
loop_
_entity.id
_entity.type
_entity.pdbx_description
1 polymer ?
#
loop_
_entity_poly.entity_id
_entity_poly.type
_entity_poly.pdbx_seq_one_letter_code
_entity_poly.pdbx_strand_id
1 'polypeptide(L)'
;GGVTDMQVTLNGNVTELLPVISSEMIPEYIQGTSPSNNQRLPYAFHVSISNLMPSATYRYYNKVVLSTDSPTSNGAGNTIFVNADGTFTRTSSTSFGNAGEYGEFVADANGNYSGWFITEPSGNTRFTVGNEVYMRIMLNNGADGTAVVNRLTTSTSAEVINFGDFNEAGMGTGIRGVSEAISGNMVYLYDNEDGNGRPVYGTSIETTGVD
;
A
#
# COMPACT_ATOMS: atom_id res chain seq x y z
N GLY A 1 -11.15 63.69 -10.00
CA GLY A 1 -10.09 62.69 -10.22
C GLY A 1 -10.74 61.33 -10.16
N GLY A 2 -10.91 60.67 -11.30
CA GLY A 2 -11.37 59.29 -11.36
C GLY A 2 -10.15 58.39 -11.55
N VAL A 3 -9.95 57.42 -10.67
CA VAL A 3 -8.87 56.44 -10.81
C VAL A 3 -9.35 55.42 -11.83
N THR A 4 -8.60 55.25 -12.91
CA THR A 4 -8.87 54.25 -13.94
C THR A 4 -8.65 52.86 -13.35
N ASP A 5 -9.62 51.96 -13.50
CA ASP A 5 -9.50 50.58 -13.04
C ASP A 5 -8.28 49.92 -13.69
N MET A 6 -7.34 49.44 -12.87
CA MET A 6 -6.21 48.63 -13.32
C MET A 6 -6.67 47.17 -13.40
N GLN A 7 -6.84 46.65 -14.62
CA GLN A 7 -6.94 45.21 -14.82
C GLN A 7 -5.54 44.59 -14.81
N VAL A 8 -5.29 43.70 -13.85
CA VAL A 8 -4.10 42.85 -13.83
C VAL A 8 -4.48 41.50 -14.42
N THR A 9 -3.99 41.22 -15.62
CA THR A 9 -4.11 39.90 -16.23
C THR A 9 -2.96 39.02 -15.73
N LEU A 10 -3.30 38.04 -14.88
CA LEU A 10 -2.35 37.00 -14.46
C LEU A 10 -2.31 35.93 -15.54
N ASN A 11 -1.23 35.89 -16.32
CA ASN A 11 -0.93 34.80 -17.23
C ASN A 11 0.08 33.87 -16.56
N GLY A 12 -0.35 32.68 -16.18
CA GLY A 12 0.51 31.64 -15.62
C GLY A 12 0.01 30.26 -16.03
N ASN A 13 0.94 29.34 -16.26
CA ASN A 13 0.62 27.93 -16.36
C ASN A 13 0.83 27.32 -14.97
N VAL A 14 -0.21 26.73 -14.38
CA VAL A 14 -0.06 25.87 -13.21
C VAL A 14 0.17 24.46 -13.74
N THR A 15 1.39 23.96 -13.59
CA THR A 15 1.66 22.52 -13.75
C THR A 15 1.40 21.88 -12.40
N GLU A 16 0.24 21.24 -12.23
CA GLU A 16 0.02 20.41 -11.04
C GLU A 16 1.01 19.24 -11.09
N LEU A 17 1.84 19.11 -10.06
CA LEU A 17 2.68 17.94 -9.89
C LEU A 17 1.77 16.77 -9.52
N LEU A 18 1.82 15.70 -10.30
CA LEU A 18 1.05 14.50 -10.00
C LEU A 18 1.67 13.75 -8.82
N PRO A 19 0.84 13.14 -7.94
CA PRO A 19 1.32 12.29 -6.87
C PRO A 19 2.28 11.21 -7.38
N VAL A 20 3.35 10.96 -6.63
CA VAL A 20 4.39 9.99 -7.00
C VAL A 20 4.94 9.28 -5.76
N ILE A 21 5.31 8.01 -5.91
CA ILE A 21 6.06 7.29 -4.88
C ILE A 21 7.49 7.85 -4.83
N SER A 22 7.88 8.44 -3.71
CA SER A 22 9.21 9.01 -3.49
C SER A 22 10.15 8.07 -2.75
N SER A 23 9.61 7.12 -1.99
CA SER A 23 10.36 5.98 -1.44
C SER A 23 9.43 4.80 -1.19
N GLU A 24 10.01 3.59 -1.17
CA GLU A 24 9.28 2.36 -0.93
C GLU A 24 10.14 1.36 -0.16
N MET A 25 9.52 0.63 0.75
CA MET A 25 10.08 -0.54 1.42
C MET A 25 9.14 -1.72 1.18
N ILE A 26 9.53 -2.54 0.21
CA ILE A 26 8.75 -3.68 -0.27
C ILE A 26 9.49 -4.95 0.19
N PRO A 27 8.92 -5.77 1.09
CA PRO A 27 9.51 -7.05 1.42
C PRO A 27 9.72 -7.97 0.21
N GLU A 28 10.66 -8.91 0.31
CA GLU A 28 11.03 -9.80 -0.79
C GLU A 28 9.90 -10.74 -1.19
N TYR A 29 9.19 -11.30 -0.22
CA TYR A 29 8.27 -12.39 -0.47
C TYR A 29 6.84 -12.09 -0.02
N ILE A 30 5.89 -12.53 -0.84
CA ILE A 30 4.47 -12.50 -0.53
C ILE A 30 3.88 -13.90 -0.67
N GLN A 31 3.11 -14.35 0.33
CA GLN A 31 2.47 -15.66 0.28
C GLN A 31 1.35 -15.64 -0.77
N GLY A 32 1.31 -16.61 -1.68
CA GLY A 32 0.27 -16.69 -2.68
C GLY A 32 0.08 -18.09 -3.24
N THR A 33 -1.16 -18.38 -3.59
CA THR A 33 -1.51 -19.56 -4.38
C THR A 33 -2.80 -19.29 -5.17
N SER A 34 -2.95 -19.93 -6.32
CA SER A 34 -4.06 -19.76 -7.26
C SER A 34 -4.44 -21.15 -7.80
N PRO A 35 -5.73 -21.45 -8.05
CA PRO A 35 -6.88 -20.54 -8.16
C PRO A 35 -7.61 -20.23 -6.84
N SER A 36 -7.17 -20.83 -5.73
CA SER A 36 -7.75 -20.58 -4.39
C SER A 36 -6.64 -20.36 -3.39
N ASN A 37 -6.76 -19.30 -2.58
CA ASN A 37 -5.87 -19.08 -1.45
C ASN A 37 -6.67 -19.05 -0.14
N ASN A 38 -6.53 -20.11 0.66
CA ASN A 38 -7.16 -20.27 1.98
C ASN A 38 -6.14 -20.12 3.13
N GLN A 39 -4.88 -19.84 2.82
CA GLN A 39 -3.77 -19.74 3.78
C GLN A 39 -3.16 -18.33 3.75
N ARG A 40 -4.02 -17.33 3.55
CA ARG A 40 -3.59 -15.98 3.22
C ARG A 40 -2.83 -15.35 4.39
N LEU A 41 -1.69 -14.77 4.09
CA LEU A 41 -0.90 -14.02 5.06
C LEU A 41 -0.94 -12.52 4.71
N PRO A 42 -1.33 -11.64 5.65
CA PRO A 42 -1.25 -10.19 5.46
C PRO A 42 0.17 -9.74 5.16
N TYR A 43 0.34 -9.04 4.04
CA TYR A 43 1.61 -8.52 3.58
C TYR A 43 1.65 -7.00 3.78
N ALA A 44 2.49 -6.54 4.72
CA ALA A 44 2.66 -5.12 5.01
C ALA A 44 3.86 -4.53 4.25
N PHE A 45 3.66 -3.35 3.67
CA PHE A 45 4.70 -2.58 3.00
C PHE A 45 4.57 -1.10 3.35
N HIS A 46 5.68 -0.36 3.23
CA HIS A 46 5.73 1.05 3.58
C HIS A 46 6.10 1.90 2.36
N VAL A 47 5.41 3.01 2.16
CA VAL A 47 5.62 3.91 1.02
C VAL A 47 5.56 5.36 1.47
N SER A 48 6.44 6.18 0.90
CA SER A 48 6.32 7.64 0.92
C SER A 48 5.78 8.14 -0.42
N ILE A 49 4.80 9.03 -0.36
CA ILE A 49 4.14 9.66 -1.50
C ILE A 49 4.41 11.16 -1.42
N SER A 50 4.85 11.75 -2.52
CA SER A 50 5.10 13.19 -2.66
C SER A 50 4.18 13.79 -3.72
N ASN A 51 4.17 15.13 -3.83
CA ASN A 51 3.33 15.89 -4.75
C ASN A 51 1.82 15.72 -4.50
N LEU A 52 1.44 15.50 -3.25
CA LEU A 52 0.05 15.56 -2.82
C LEU A 52 -0.36 17.01 -2.60
N MET A 53 -1.66 17.30 -2.65
CA MET A 53 -2.17 18.60 -2.23
C MET A 53 -1.89 18.76 -0.71
N PRO A 54 -1.19 19.83 -0.28
CA PRO A 54 -0.86 20.02 1.12
C PRO A 54 -2.08 20.04 2.04
N SER A 55 -1.98 19.38 3.19
CA SER A 55 -3.06 19.29 4.21
C SER A 55 -4.38 18.67 3.72
N ALA A 56 -4.38 18.04 2.54
CA ALA A 56 -5.56 17.41 1.97
C ALA A 56 -5.78 16.01 2.54
N THR A 57 -7.05 15.61 2.66
CA THR A 57 -7.42 14.23 3.00
C THR A 57 -7.59 13.42 1.71
N TYR A 58 -6.84 12.33 1.61
CA TYR A 58 -6.92 11.40 0.50
C TYR A 58 -7.66 10.14 0.92
N ARG A 59 -8.56 9.66 0.05
CA ARG A 59 -9.07 8.29 0.11
C ARG A 59 -8.12 7.39 -0.64
N TYR A 60 -7.83 6.22 -0.06
CA TYR A 60 -6.97 5.23 -0.68
C TYR A 60 -7.50 3.82 -0.53
N TYR A 61 -7.08 2.97 -1.46
CA TYR A 61 -6.98 1.53 -1.25
C TYR A 61 -5.79 1.03 -2.05
N ASN A 62 -5.22 -0.11 -1.65
CA ASN A 62 -4.13 -0.75 -2.37
C ASN A 62 -4.54 -2.12 -2.91
N LYS A 63 -3.91 -2.50 -4.01
CA LYS A 63 -4.04 -3.77 -4.70
C LYS A 63 -2.68 -4.20 -5.24
N VAL A 64 -2.66 -5.33 -5.90
CA VAL A 64 -1.45 -5.98 -6.42
C VAL A 64 -1.59 -6.20 -7.93
N VAL A 65 -0.54 -5.89 -8.68
CA VAL A 65 -0.49 -5.96 -10.14
C VAL A 65 0.75 -6.72 -10.62
N LEU A 66 0.73 -7.17 -11.86
CA LEU A 66 1.93 -7.63 -12.58
C LEU A 66 2.52 -6.47 -13.39
N SER A 67 3.78 -6.60 -13.80
CA SER A 67 4.43 -5.65 -14.73
C SER A 67 3.69 -5.53 -16.07
N THR A 68 2.95 -6.57 -16.46
CA THR A 68 2.16 -6.64 -17.70
C THR A 68 0.76 -6.05 -17.57
N ASP A 69 0.31 -5.68 -16.37
CA ASP A 69 -0.99 -5.07 -16.18
C ASP A 69 -1.03 -3.66 -16.76
N SER A 70 -2.17 -3.31 -17.39
CA SER A 70 -2.43 -1.94 -17.85
C SER A 70 -2.22 -0.92 -16.71
N PRO A 71 -1.70 0.29 -17.00
CA PRO A 71 -1.65 1.39 -16.05
C PRO A 71 -3.02 1.74 -15.44
N THR A 72 -4.12 1.44 -16.14
CA THR A 72 -5.49 1.67 -15.66
C THR A 72 -6.08 0.49 -14.87
N SER A 73 -5.41 -0.67 -14.87
CA SER A 73 -5.84 -1.84 -14.08
C SER A 73 -5.77 -1.54 -12.60
N ASN A 74 -6.79 -1.95 -11.85
CA ASN A 74 -6.76 -1.88 -10.41
C ASN A 74 -6.01 -3.07 -9.79
N GLY A 75 -5.77 -4.17 -10.51
CA GLY A 75 -5.15 -5.36 -9.90
C GLY A 75 -6.08 -6.17 -9.00
N ALA A 76 -5.48 -6.97 -8.12
CA ALA A 76 -6.18 -7.93 -7.25
C ALA A 76 -5.64 -7.93 -5.80
N GLY A 77 -6.22 -8.78 -4.95
CA GLY A 77 -5.92 -8.83 -3.52
C GLY A 77 -6.93 -8.06 -2.68
N ASN A 78 -7.01 -8.42 -1.41
CA ASN A 78 -7.90 -7.78 -0.45
C ASN A 78 -7.14 -6.75 0.35
N THR A 79 -7.73 -5.59 0.57
CA THR A 79 -7.07 -4.51 1.28
C THR A 79 -7.30 -4.67 2.77
N ILE A 80 -6.27 -4.40 3.57
CA ILE A 80 -6.42 -4.21 5.00
C ILE A 80 -5.98 -2.78 5.28
N PHE A 81 -6.93 -1.93 5.69
CA PHE A 81 -6.65 -0.53 5.98
C PHE A 81 -5.96 -0.40 7.32
N VAL A 82 -4.89 0.37 7.35
CA VAL A 82 -4.23 0.82 8.58
C VAL A 82 -4.90 2.14 8.99
N ASN A 83 -5.61 2.11 10.11
CA ASN A 83 -6.31 3.29 10.62
C ASN A 83 -5.35 4.16 11.43
N ALA A 84 -5.64 5.46 11.54
CA ALA A 84 -4.79 6.42 12.25
C ALA A 84 -4.63 6.12 13.76
N ASP A 85 -5.54 5.35 14.34
CA ASP A 85 -5.50 4.88 15.73
C ASP A 85 -4.71 3.57 15.91
N GLY A 86 -4.08 3.06 14.85
CA GLY A 86 -3.30 1.81 14.87
C GLY A 86 -4.14 0.54 14.72
N THR A 87 -5.46 0.65 14.55
CA THR A 87 -6.32 -0.51 14.28
C THR A 87 -6.33 -0.89 12.80
N PHE A 88 -6.85 -2.09 12.50
CA PHE A 88 -6.89 -2.63 11.14
C PHE A 88 -8.32 -2.95 10.71
N THR A 89 -8.69 -2.51 9.49
CA THR A 89 -9.98 -2.83 8.87
C THR A 89 -9.77 -3.72 7.66
N ARG A 90 -10.17 -4.98 7.74
CA ARG A 90 -10.15 -5.92 6.60
C ARG A 90 -11.36 -5.70 5.69
N THR A 91 -11.16 -5.69 4.38
CA THR A 91 -12.27 -5.61 3.41
C THR A 91 -12.07 -6.53 2.21
N SER A 92 -13.17 -7.08 1.69
CA SER A 92 -13.20 -7.81 0.40
C SER A 92 -13.56 -6.91 -0.80
N SER A 93 -13.95 -5.67 -0.54
CA SER A 93 -14.43 -4.71 -1.55
C SER A 93 -13.71 -3.37 -1.42
N THR A 94 -13.53 -2.67 -2.54
CA THR A 94 -12.84 -1.38 -2.57
C THR A 94 -13.55 -0.39 -3.48
N SER A 95 -13.87 0.79 -2.95
CA SER A 95 -14.58 1.88 -3.61
C SER A 95 -14.28 3.17 -2.85
N PHE A 96 -14.21 4.32 -3.52
CA PHE A 96 -14.17 5.62 -2.83
C PHE A 96 -15.56 6.20 -2.56
N GLY A 97 -16.63 5.56 -3.02
CA GLY A 97 -18.00 6.00 -2.79
C GLY A 97 -18.65 5.41 -1.53
N ASN A 98 -18.08 4.34 -0.98
CA ASN A 98 -18.70 3.56 0.10
C ASN A 98 -17.80 3.56 1.34
N ALA A 99 -18.32 4.01 2.48
CA ALA A 99 -17.58 3.97 3.74
C ALA A 99 -17.21 2.51 4.10
N GLY A 100 -15.99 2.32 4.61
CA GLY A 100 -15.45 0.99 4.91
C GLY A 100 -14.81 0.27 3.71
N GLU A 101 -14.92 0.81 2.50
CA GLU A 101 -14.26 0.30 1.29
C GLU A 101 -13.04 1.14 0.86
N TYR A 102 -12.63 2.09 1.70
CA TYR A 102 -11.43 2.91 1.56
C TYR A 102 -10.84 3.26 2.92
N GLY A 103 -9.53 3.50 2.96
CA GLY A 103 -8.84 4.14 4.07
C GLY A 103 -8.62 5.62 3.77
N GLU A 104 -8.25 6.38 4.80
CA GLU A 104 -7.94 7.80 4.67
C GLU A 104 -6.57 8.12 5.26
N PHE A 105 -5.88 9.07 4.64
CA PHE A 105 -4.72 9.72 5.24
C PHE A 105 -4.73 11.22 4.91
N VAL A 106 -4.01 12.00 5.71
CA VAL A 106 -3.85 13.44 5.49
C VAL A 106 -2.42 13.70 5.04
N ALA A 107 -2.27 14.39 3.91
CA ALA A 107 -0.96 14.86 3.45
C ALA A 107 -0.44 15.95 4.40
N ASP A 108 0.86 16.00 4.63
CA ASP A 108 1.49 17.04 5.45
C ASP A 108 1.43 18.42 4.77
N ALA A 109 1.91 19.45 5.46
CA ALA A 109 1.94 20.83 4.95
C ALA A 109 2.85 21.02 3.72
N ASN A 110 3.70 20.05 3.42
CA ASN A 110 4.58 20.03 2.26
C ASN A 110 4.06 19.14 1.12
N GLY A 111 2.87 18.54 1.27
CA GLY A 111 2.31 17.64 0.25
C GLY A 111 2.96 16.25 0.24
N ASN A 112 3.39 15.75 1.40
CA ASN A 112 3.92 14.40 1.55
C ASN A 112 3.07 13.55 2.49
N TYR A 113 3.14 12.23 2.30
CA TYR A 113 2.62 11.23 3.22
C TYR A 113 3.58 10.06 3.27
N SER A 114 3.78 9.49 4.46
CA SER A 114 4.54 8.26 4.67
C SER A 114 3.72 7.35 5.54
N GLY A 115 3.48 6.12 5.09
CA GLY A 115 2.68 5.20 5.86
C GLY A 115 2.72 3.77 5.37
N TRP A 116 2.06 2.93 6.17
CA TRP A 116 1.93 1.51 5.97
C TRP A 116 0.67 1.17 5.17
N PHE A 117 0.80 0.17 4.33
CA PHE A 117 -0.26 -0.40 3.52
C PHE A 117 -0.19 -1.91 3.65
N ILE A 118 -1.36 -2.57 3.67
CA ILE A 118 -1.43 -4.02 3.83
C ILE A 118 -2.31 -4.61 2.74
N THR A 119 -1.86 -5.70 2.15
CA THR A 119 -2.65 -6.50 1.21
C THR A 119 -2.71 -7.94 1.68
N GLU A 120 -3.84 -8.58 1.45
CA GLU A 120 -4.03 -10.01 1.67
C GLU A 120 -4.21 -10.70 0.29
N PRO A 121 -3.27 -11.57 -0.10
CA PRO A 121 -3.30 -12.30 -1.36
C PRO A 121 -4.57 -13.14 -1.54
N SER A 122 -5.27 -12.92 -2.66
CA SER A 122 -6.48 -13.68 -3.02
C SER A 122 -6.13 -14.94 -3.85
N GLY A 123 -7.12 -15.69 -4.32
CA GLY A 123 -6.92 -16.77 -5.30
C GLY A 123 -6.68 -16.31 -6.75
N ASN A 124 -6.46 -15.00 -6.98
CA ASN A 124 -6.22 -14.46 -8.32
C ASN A 124 -4.88 -14.97 -8.90
N THR A 125 -4.83 -15.18 -10.22
CA THR A 125 -3.65 -15.70 -10.93
C THR A 125 -2.38 -14.85 -10.78
N ARG A 126 -2.50 -13.57 -10.39
CA ARG A 126 -1.34 -12.73 -10.02
C ARG A 126 -0.55 -13.34 -8.86
N PHE A 127 -1.22 -14.01 -7.93
CA PHE A 127 -0.63 -14.69 -6.78
C PHE A 127 -0.27 -16.15 -7.09
N THR A 128 0.10 -16.46 -8.33
CA THR A 128 0.72 -17.75 -8.67
C THR A 128 2.19 -17.72 -8.26
N VAL A 129 2.69 -18.81 -7.65
CA VAL A 129 4.10 -18.94 -7.23
C VAL A 129 5.05 -18.64 -8.39
N GLY A 130 6.12 -17.90 -8.09
CA GLY A 130 7.14 -17.45 -9.05
C GLY A 130 6.77 -16.18 -9.82
N ASN A 131 5.56 -15.66 -9.67
CA ASN A 131 5.25 -14.34 -10.22
C ASN A 131 5.94 -13.24 -9.41
N GLU A 132 6.43 -12.22 -10.11
CA GLU A 132 6.79 -10.95 -9.52
C GLU A 132 5.60 -10.00 -9.51
N VAL A 133 5.24 -9.51 -8.33
CA VAL A 133 4.08 -8.63 -8.15
C VAL A 133 4.46 -7.28 -7.57
N TYR A 134 3.76 -6.24 -8.00
CA TYR A 134 3.99 -4.87 -7.60
C TYR A 134 2.78 -4.35 -6.83
N MET A 135 3.04 -3.49 -5.85
CA MET A 135 1.97 -2.90 -5.05
C MET A 135 1.46 -1.65 -5.76
N ARG A 136 0.13 -1.54 -5.89
CA ARG A 136 -0.52 -0.39 -6.52
C ARG A 136 -1.43 0.29 -5.51
N ILE A 137 -1.23 1.59 -5.33
CA ILE A 137 -2.03 2.46 -4.46
C ILE A 137 -2.92 3.34 -5.35
N MET A 138 -4.23 3.27 -5.10
CA MET A 138 -5.22 4.10 -5.76
C MET A 138 -5.48 5.29 -4.86
N LEU A 139 -5.54 6.48 -5.44
CA LEU A 139 -5.89 7.70 -4.72
C LEU A 139 -7.03 8.43 -5.43
N ASN A 140 -7.87 9.09 -4.65
CA ASN A 140 -8.77 10.10 -5.18
C ASN A 140 -8.01 11.41 -5.48
N ASN A 141 -8.75 12.49 -5.71
CA ASN A 141 -8.21 13.82 -6.01
C ASN A 141 -7.75 14.61 -4.77
N GLY A 142 -7.87 14.08 -3.55
CA GLY A 142 -7.61 14.84 -2.32
C GLY A 142 -8.64 15.94 -2.02
N ALA A 143 -9.76 15.98 -2.75
CA ALA A 143 -10.83 16.97 -2.63
C ALA A 143 -12.19 16.26 -2.63
N ASP A 144 -12.34 15.29 -1.72
CA ASP A 144 -13.56 14.48 -1.48
C ASP A 144 -14.12 13.71 -2.68
N GLY A 145 -13.38 13.63 -3.79
CA GLY A 145 -13.77 12.89 -4.98
C GLY A 145 -13.91 11.41 -4.71
N THR A 146 -14.88 10.78 -5.37
CA THR A 146 -15.21 9.34 -5.21
C THR A 146 -14.70 8.47 -6.36
N ALA A 147 -13.83 9.00 -7.21
CA ALA A 147 -13.25 8.30 -8.35
C ALA A 147 -11.75 8.10 -8.17
N VAL A 148 -11.21 7.03 -8.73
CA VAL A 148 -9.75 6.83 -8.79
C VAL A 148 -9.16 7.79 -9.81
N VAL A 149 -8.37 8.74 -9.32
CA VAL A 149 -7.68 9.73 -10.14
C VAL A 149 -6.22 9.32 -10.36
N ASN A 150 -5.56 8.81 -9.31
CA ASN A 150 -4.16 8.40 -9.39
C ASN A 150 -3.98 6.91 -9.09
N ARG A 151 -3.02 6.29 -9.79
CA ARG A 151 -2.58 4.90 -9.58
C ARG A 151 -1.06 4.89 -9.47
N LEU A 152 -0.56 4.76 -8.26
CA LEU A 152 0.87 4.74 -7.98
C LEU A 152 1.31 3.28 -7.86
N THR A 153 2.31 2.86 -8.63
CA THR A 153 2.81 1.47 -8.61
C THR A 153 4.23 1.47 -8.13
N THR A 154 4.57 0.56 -7.22
CA THR A 154 5.94 0.39 -6.76
C THR A 154 6.86 -0.02 -7.91
N SER A 155 8.13 0.34 -7.80
CA SER A 155 9.15 -0.07 -8.78
C SER A 155 9.78 -1.41 -8.42
N THR A 156 9.77 -1.74 -7.14
CA THR A 156 10.25 -3.00 -6.56
C THR A 156 9.11 -4.00 -6.52
N SER A 157 9.36 -5.22 -7.01
CA SER A 157 8.43 -6.35 -6.97
C SER A 157 8.68 -7.25 -5.77
N ALA A 158 7.63 -7.84 -5.21
CA ALA A 158 7.71 -8.99 -4.32
C ALA A 158 7.53 -10.28 -5.13
N GLU A 159 8.31 -11.32 -4.83
CA GLU A 159 8.13 -12.64 -5.43
C GLU A 159 7.04 -13.41 -4.68
N VAL A 160 6.13 -14.01 -5.43
CA VAL A 160 5.09 -14.86 -4.86
C VAL A 160 5.67 -16.23 -4.53
N ILE A 161 5.57 -16.62 -3.25
CA ILE A 161 5.93 -17.95 -2.76
C ILE A 161 4.72 -18.59 -2.08
N ASN A 162 4.73 -19.91 -1.86
CA ASN A 162 3.71 -20.57 -1.06
C ASN A 162 4.33 -21.24 0.16
N PHE A 163 3.49 -21.63 1.13
CA PHE A 163 3.94 -22.51 2.19
C PHE A 163 4.36 -23.87 1.63
N GLY A 164 5.44 -24.42 2.18
CA GLY A 164 5.95 -25.73 1.80
C GLY A 164 6.74 -26.39 2.92
N ASP A 165 6.98 -27.69 2.77
CA ASP A 165 7.70 -28.52 3.75
C ASP A 165 9.16 -28.77 3.34
N PHE A 166 9.60 -28.21 2.21
CA PHE A 166 10.93 -28.40 1.62
C PHE A 166 11.66 -27.07 1.44
N ASN A 167 12.99 -27.14 1.48
CA ASN A 167 13.85 -26.01 1.14
C ASN A 167 14.05 -25.93 -0.38
N GLU A 168 13.04 -25.40 -1.07
CA GLU A 168 13.03 -25.24 -2.52
C GLU A 168 12.60 -23.81 -2.91
N ALA A 169 12.99 -23.38 -4.11
CA ALA A 169 12.56 -22.09 -4.65
C ALA A 169 11.02 -22.03 -4.73
N GLY A 170 10.44 -20.89 -4.33
CA GLY A 170 8.98 -20.73 -4.29
C GLY A 170 8.29 -21.30 -3.05
N MET A 171 9.04 -21.88 -2.10
CA MET A 171 8.53 -22.37 -0.82
C MET A 171 9.04 -21.53 0.35
N GLY A 172 8.19 -21.32 1.35
CA GLY A 172 8.53 -20.69 2.61
C GLY A 172 7.74 -21.26 3.78
N THR A 173 7.99 -20.74 4.97
CA THR A 173 7.27 -21.09 6.20
C THR A 173 6.85 -19.83 6.96
N GLY A 174 5.86 -19.97 7.83
CA GLY A 174 5.47 -18.92 8.75
C GLY A 174 6.42 -18.85 9.94
N ILE A 175 6.84 -17.65 10.31
CA ILE A 175 7.58 -17.39 11.54
C ILE A 175 6.65 -16.66 12.51
N ARG A 176 6.55 -17.17 13.73
CA ARG A 176 5.84 -16.52 14.84
C ARG A 176 6.84 -16.05 15.88
N GLY A 177 6.90 -14.76 16.11
CA GLY A 177 7.61 -14.15 17.24
C GLY A 177 6.65 -13.73 18.35
N VAL A 178 7.20 -13.52 19.56
CA VAL A 178 6.51 -12.81 20.65
C VAL A 178 7.27 -11.50 20.86
N SER A 179 6.54 -10.39 20.98
CA SER A 179 7.09 -9.05 21.15
C SER A 179 6.38 -8.34 22.29
N GLU A 180 7.12 -7.55 23.06
CA GLU A 180 6.57 -6.65 24.09
C GLU A 180 6.16 -5.28 23.51
N ALA A 181 6.35 -5.08 22.20
CA ALA A 181 5.91 -3.87 21.52
C ALA A 181 4.38 -3.79 21.44
N ILE A 182 3.87 -2.56 21.32
CA ILE A 182 2.44 -2.27 21.30
C ILE A 182 1.79 -2.91 20.07
N SER A 183 0.61 -3.52 20.26
CA SER A 183 -0.22 -4.04 19.16
C SER A 183 -0.54 -2.94 18.15
N GLY A 184 -0.53 -3.28 16.86
CA GLY A 184 -0.70 -2.34 15.76
C GLY A 184 0.63 -1.81 15.20
N ASN A 185 1.73 -1.92 15.95
CA ASN A 185 3.06 -1.62 15.40
C ASN A 185 3.40 -2.60 14.27
N MET A 186 4.10 -2.08 13.26
CA MET A 186 4.59 -2.87 12.13
C MET A 186 6.00 -3.36 12.40
N VAL A 187 6.31 -4.55 11.90
CA VAL A 187 7.61 -5.19 12.03
C VAL A 187 8.04 -5.74 10.67
N TYR A 188 9.33 -5.60 10.40
CA TYR A 188 10.00 -6.27 9.30
C TYR A 188 10.89 -7.40 9.83
N LEU A 189 10.86 -8.52 9.11
CA LEU A 189 11.81 -9.60 9.27
C LEU A 189 12.93 -9.41 8.25
N TYR A 190 14.17 -9.51 8.70
CA TYR A 190 15.37 -9.51 7.86
C TYR A 190 16.04 -10.87 7.89
N ASP A 191 16.83 -11.16 6.86
CA ASP A 191 17.66 -12.36 6.75
C ASP A 191 19.03 -12.23 7.45
N ASN A 192 19.26 -11.08 8.11
CA ASN A 192 20.50 -10.74 8.79
C ASN A 192 20.21 -10.08 10.15
N GLU A 193 21.14 -10.26 11.09
CA GLU A 193 21.00 -9.76 12.46
C GLU A 193 21.09 -8.23 12.56
N ASP A 194 21.72 -7.57 11.58
CA ASP A 194 21.89 -6.12 11.56
C ASP A 194 20.62 -5.36 11.13
N GLY A 195 19.60 -6.06 10.61
CA GLY A 195 18.35 -5.44 10.12
C GLY A 195 18.56 -4.55 8.90
N ASN A 196 19.57 -4.83 8.08
CA ASN A 196 19.95 -4.03 6.94
C ASN A 196 19.43 -4.62 5.63
N GLY A 197 19.35 -3.77 4.59
CA GLY A 197 18.95 -4.18 3.26
C GLY A 197 17.44 -4.31 3.09
N ARG A 198 17.01 -5.24 2.24
CA ARG A 198 15.60 -5.46 1.94
C ARG A 198 15.02 -6.46 2.94
N PRO A 199 13.88 -6.18 3.58
CA PRO A 199 13.28 -7.14 4.48
C PRO A 199 12.71 -8.34 3.71
N VAL A 200 12.74 -9.51 4.32
CA VAL A 200 12.18 -10.76 3.79
C VAL A 200 10.66 -10.71 3.82
N TYR A 201 10.08 -10.22 4.92
CA TYR A 201 8.64 -10.14 5.14
C TYR A 201 8.26 -8.96 6.05
N GLY A 202 7.03 -8.45 5.89
CA GLY A 202 6.48 -7.39 6.74
C GLY A 202 5.09 -7.75 7.26
N THR A 203 4.86 -7.55 8.56
CA THR A 203 3.59 -7.84 9.24
C THR A 203 3.31 -6.84 10.37
N SER A 204 2.11 -6.88 10.94
CA SER A 204 1.78 -6.21 12.20
C SER A 204 2.06 -7.10 13.41
N ILE A 205 2.28 -6.44 14.55
CA ILE A 205 2.21 -7.03 15.88
C ILE A 205 0.73 -7.03 16.29
N GLU A 206 0.22 -8.19 16.70
CA GLU A 206 -1.15 -8.35 17.18
C GLU A 206 -1.12 -8.82 18.64
N THR A 207 -2.05 -8.32 19.47
CA THR A 207 -2.28 -8.89 20.80
C THR A 207 -2.71 -10.34 20.66
N THR A 208 -1.95 -11.26 21.23
CA THR A 208 -2.41 -12.63 21.40
C THR A 208 -3.31 -12.64 22.62
N GLY A 209 -4.62 -12.85 22.49
CA GLY A 209 -5.58 -12.79 23.61
C GLY A 209 -5.41 -13.89 24.68
N VAL A 210 -4.19 -14.25 25.05
CA VAL A 210 -3.80 -15.27 26.03
C VAL A 210 -2.92 -14.66 27.13
N ASP A 211 -2.97 -13.33 27.29
CA ASP A 211 -2.19 -12.57 28.28
C ASP A 211 -2.77 -12.72 29.70
#